data_AF-W7DVK8-F1
#
_entry.id   AF-W7DVK8-F1
#
_cell.length_a   1.000
_cell.length_b   1.000
_cell.length_c   1.000
_cell.angle_alpha   90.00
_cell.angle_beta   90.00
_cell.angle_gamma   90.00
#
_symmetry.space_group_name_H-M   'P 1'
#
loop_
_entity.id
_entity.type
_entity.pdbx_description
1 polymer ?
#
loop_
_entity_poly.entity_id
_entity_poly.type
_entity_poly.pdbx_seq_one_letter_code
_entity_poly.pdbx_strand_id
1 'polypeptide(L)' 'MSKIRVYEYAKKQQISSKEVIEKLRVLGVEVANHMSTINENALRQLDESFSKKNQPVKENKRNEAQCRNK' A
#
# COMPACT_ATOMS: atom_id res chain seq x y z
N MET A 1 9.53 0.65 20.55
CA MET A 1 10.87 0.85 19.97
C MET A 1 11.31 -0.36 19.13
N SER A 2 10.48 -0.78 18.18
CA SER A 2 10.88 -1.81 17.21
C SER A 2 10.68 -1.23 15.82
N LYS A 3 11.77 -0.74 15.22
CA LYS A 3 11.78 -0.32 13.82
C LYS A 3 11.71 -1.58 12.96
N ILE A 4 10.75 -1.67 12.04
CA ILE A 4 10.65 -2.81 11.11
C ILE A 4 11.13 -2.40 9.74
N ARG A 5 11.70 -3.34 8.97
CA ARG A 5 12.11 -3.06 7.59
C ARG A 5 10.92 -3.14 6.63
N VAL A 6 11.01 -2.45 5.49
CA VAL A 6 9.96 -2.42 4.46
C VAL A 6 9.53 -3.82 4.04
N TYR A 7 10.49 -4.73 3.79
CA TYR A 7 10.19 -6.10 3.38
C TYR A 7 9.46 -6.91 4.46
N GLU A 8 9.79 -6.71 5.75
CA GLU A 8 9.12 -7.37 6.88
C GLU A 8 7.66 -6.93 6.95
N TYR A 9 7.40 -5.63 6.78
CA TYR A 9 6.04 -5.11 6.75
C TYR A 9 5.26 -5.64 5.55
N ALA A 10 5.87 -5.60 4.36
CA ALA A 10 5.26 -6.09 3.13
C ALA A 10 4.83 -7.55 3.27
N LYS A 11 5.71 -8.39 3.83
CA LYS A 11 5.43 -9.81 4.11
C LYS A 11 4.29 -9.99 5.12
N LYS A 12 4.25 -9.17 6.18
CA LYS A 12 3.17 -9.23 7.19
C LYS A 12 1.80 -8.88 6.62
N GLN A 13 1.73 -7.85 5.79
CA GLN A 13 0.47 -7.42 5.16
C GLN A 13 0.14 -8.18 3.86
N GLN A 14 0.97 -9.15 3.47
CA GLN A 14 0.86 -9.88 2.19
C GLN A 14 0.76 -8.97 0.96
N ILE A 15 1.49 -7.86 0.98
CA ILE A 15 1.58 -6.92 -0.14
C ILE A 15 2.98 -6.91 -0.72
N SER A 16 3.12 -6.37 -1.92
CA SER A 16 4.42 -6.24 -2.56
C SER A 16 5.24 -5.12 -1.93
N SER A 17 6.55 -5.31 -1.78
CA SER A 17 7.47 -4.27 -1.30
C SER A 17 7.36 -2.98 -2.11
N LYS A 18 7.04 -3.09 -3.41
CA LYS A 18 6.80 -1.96 -4.30
C LYS A 18 5.60 -1.10 -3.86
N GLU A 19 4.48 -1.74 -3.49
CA GLU A 19 3.28 -1.03 -2.99
C GLU A 19 3.58 -0.27 -1.70
N VAL A 20 4.38 -0.87 -0.81
CA VAL A 20 4.81 -0.23 0.44
C VAL A 20 5.68 0.98 0.16
N ILE A 21 6.67 0.86 -0.73
CA ILE A 21 7.56 1.95 -1.11
C ILE A 21 6.76 3.10 -1.74
N GLU A 22 5.82 2.79 -2.62
CA GLU A 22 4.98 3.79 -3.26
C GLU A 22 4.11 4.53 -2.24
N LYS A 23 3.48 3.80 -1.31
CA LYS A 23 2.70 4.42 -0.23
C LYS A 23 3.54 5.26 0.71
N LEU A 24 4.73 4.80 1.09
CA LEU A 24 5.67 5.60 1.88
C LEU A 24 6.02 6.90 1.17
N ARG A 25 6.29 6.83 -0.14
CA ARG A 25 6.61 8.01 -0.97
C ARG A 25 5.46 9.00 -1.04
N VAL A 26 4.22 8.53 -1.18
CA VAL A 26 3.02 9.39 -1.15
C VAL A 26 2.84 10.08 0.21
N LEU A 27 3.22 9.42 1.31
CA LEU A 27 3.19 9.97 2.66
C LEU A 27 4.38 10.90 2.96
N GLY A 28 5.25 11.18 1.97
CA GLY A 28 6.45 12.00 2.15
C GLY A 28 7.58 11.30 2.90
N VAL A 29 7.53 9.97 3.01
CA VAL A 29 8.58 9.14 3.63
C VAL A 29 9.43 8.54 2.53
N GLU A 30 10.64 9.09 2.33
CA GLU A 30 11.60 8.54 1.39
C GLU A 30 12.27 7.29 1.95
N VAL A 31 12.19 6.18 1.20
CA VAL A 31 12.91 4.94 1.50
C VAL A 31 13.84 4.60 0.34
N ALA A 32 15.12 4.39 0.67
CA ALA A 32 16.14 4.09 -0.33
C ALA A 32 15.95 2.70 -0.96
N ASN A 33 15.48 1.71 -0.19
CA ASN A 33 15.32 0.34 -0.66
C ASN A 33 14.35 -0.49 0.20
N HIS A 34 14.08 -1.72 -0.25
CA HIS A 34 13.29 -2.72 0.49
C HIS A 34 13.88 -3.10 1.87
N MET A 35 15.17 -2.83 2.09
CA MET A 35 15.85 -2.98 3.37
C MET A 35 15.76 -1.74 4.27
N SER A 36 15.21 -0.63 3.78
CA SER A 36 15.04 0.57 4.60
C SER A 36 14.13 0.29 5.80
N THR A 37 14.45 0.93 6.91
CA THR A 37 13.71 0.79 8.16
C THR A 37 12.57 1.81 8.20
N ILE A 38 11.36 1.33 8.45
CA ILE A 38 10.17 2.14 8.64
C ILE A 38 10.16 2.61 10.09
N ASN A 39 10.06 3.93 10.28
CA ASN A 39 9.92 4.53 11.60
C ASN A 39 8.47 4.39 12.12
N GLU A 40 8.24 4.44 13.43
CA GLU A 40 6.91 4.21 14.01
C GLU A 40 5.85 5.20 13.47
N ASN A 41 6.22 6.46 13.20
CA ASN A 41 5.32 7.43 12.59
C ASN A 41 4.90 7.03 11.16
N ALA A 42 5.85 6.57 10.35
CA ALA A 42 5.56 6.09 9.00
C ALA A 42 4.72 4.81 9.03
N LEU A 43 5.03 3.90 9.96
CA LEU A 43 4.29 2.66 10.16
C LEU A 43 2.81 2.93 10.46
N ARG A 44 2.50 3.87 11.37
CA ARG A 44 1.12 4.23 11.72
C ARG A 44 0.34 4.76 10.52
N GLN A 45 0.92 5.72 9.79
CA GLN A 45 0.28 6.29 8.60
C GLN A 45 0.06 5.25 7.51
N LEU A 46 1.01 4.34 7.37
CA LEU A 46 0.94 3.27 6.39
C LEU A 46 -0.10 2.23 6.79
N ASP A 47 -0.13 1.82 8.05
CA ASP A 47 -1.13 0.90 8.60
C ASP A 47 -2.54 1.48 8.46
N GLU A 48 -2.74 2.77 8.74
CA GLU A 48 -4.03 3.43 8.53
C GLU A 48 -4.44 3.42 7.04
N SER A 49 -3.47 3.67 6.14
CA SER A 49 -3.69 3.66 4.69
C SER A 49 -4.07 2.27 4.17
N PHE A 50 -3.42 1.21 4.69
CA PHE A 50 -3.68 -0.18 4.27
C PHE A 50 -4.90 -0.78 4.99
N SER A 51 -5.16 -0.43 6.25
CA SER A 51 -6.35 -0.84 7.01
C SER A 51 -7.63 -0.29 6.38
N LYS A 52 -7.62 0.93 5.82
CA LYS A 52 -8.76 1.45 5.03
C LYS A 52 -9.02 0.65 3.75
N LYS A 53 -8.00 0.00 3.17
CA LYS A 53 -8.12 -0.81 1.95
C LYS A 53 -8.73 -2.20 2.21
N ASN A 54 -8.78 -2.64 3.48
CA ASN A 54 -9.34 -3.93 3.86
C ASN A 54 -10.86 -3.88 4.17
N GLN A 55 -11.49 -2.72 4.04
CA GLN A 55 -12.92 -2.72 3.71
C GLN A 55 -13.03 -3.12 2.24
N PRO A 56 -13.82 -4.14 1.90
CA PRO A 56 -14.09 -4.51 0.52
C PRO A 56 -14.92 -3.39 -0.13
N VAL A 57 -14.28 -2.30 -0.49
CA VAL A 57 -14.77 -1.46 -1.58
C VAL A 57 -14.61 -2.31 -2.82
N LYS A 58 -15.70 -3.02 -3.14
CA LYS A 58 -15.96 -3.62 -4.44
C LYS A 58 -15.49 -2.59 -5.48
N GLU A 59 -14.31 -2.82 -6.05
CA GLU A 59 -13.86 -2.14 -7.24
C GLU A 59 -14.83 -2.57 -8.33
N ASN A 60 -15.88 -1.76 -8.48
CA ASN A 60 -16.86 -1.86 -9.55
C ASN A 60 -16.13 -1.50 -10.85
N LYS A 61 -15.39 -2.46 -11.40
CA LYS A 61 -15.05 -2.52 -12.82
C LYS A 61 -16.34 -2.72 -13.62
N ARG A 62 -17.11 -1.64 -13.76
CA ARG A 62 -18.12 -1.40 -14.80
C ARG A 62 -17.83 0.03 -15.26
N ASN A 63 -17.74 0.39 -16.53
CA ASN A 63 -18.07 -0.26 -17.79
C ASN A 63 -17.46 0.68 -18.85
N GLU A 64 -16.59 0.19 -19.71
CA GLU A 64 -16.33 0.74 -21.04
C GLU A 64 -15.76 -0.43 -21.86
N ALA A 65 -16.23 -0.83 -23.04
CA ALA A 65 -17.27 -0.44 -23.97
C ALA A 65 -17.68 -1.76 -24.68
N GLN A 66 -18.78 -1.93 -25.42
CA GLN A 66 -18.96 -1.36 -26.75
C GLN A 66 -20.05 -2.16 -27.49
N CYS A 67 -20.96 -1.43 -28.14
CA CYS A 67 -21.79 -1.80 -29.31
C CYS A 67 -22.85 -2.90 -29.16
N ARG A 68 -24.02 -2.85 -29.80
CA ARG A 68 -24.79 -1.83 -30.53
C ARG A 68 -26.07 -2.61 -30.91
N ASN A 69 -27.24 -2.18 -30.43
CA ASN A 69 -28.50 -2.73 -30.92
C ASN A 69 -28.66 -2.38 -32.41
N LYS A 70 -28.90 -3.38 -33.26
CA LYS A 70 -29.86 -3.29 -34.36
C LYS A 70 -30.39 -4.67 -34.71
#